data_AF-A0A926TDC7-F1
#
_entry.id   AF-A0A926TDC7-F1
#
_cell.length_a   1.000
_cell.length_b   1.000
_cell.length_c   1.000
_cell.angle_alpha   90.00
_cell.angle_beta   90.00
_cell.angle_gamma   90.00
#
_symmetry.space_group_name_H-M   'P 1'
#
loop_
_entity.id
_entity.type
_entity.pdbx_description
1 polymer ?
#
loop_
_entity_poly.entity_id
_entity_poly.type
_entity_poly.pdbx_seq_one_letter_code
_entity_poly.pdbx_strand_id
1 'polypeptide(L)'
;MIRSHPTSVGRYRFCCLQIRDRRAALKAHEFSQQKISAQLQIKAAFRQRKKTESVSEHDRAVHDAELTLLEIEIEELEHGLREAQDLEADAIRELQVCEDAIEEIVTGSGIPFPELSEAEFQVLMDAEYQQKQARWVAAGIVAPRLGVPVDRIEALLEMPSDERQRILQLSHEIRYSFESDVQQVTRGIEQEAIGGAD
;
A
#
# COMPACT_ATOMS: atom_id res chain seq x y z
N MET A 1 8.39 -8.70 -17.37
CA MET A 1 8.02 -7.70 -16.35
C MET A 1 8.65 -8.16 -15.04
N ILE A 2 9.73 -7.51 -14.60
CA ILE A 2 10.47 -7.92 -13.39
C ILE A 2 9.60 -7.54 -12.18
N ARG A 3 8.79 -8.49 -11.69
CA ARG A 3 8.03 -8.35 -10.44
C ARG A 3 8.98 -8.57 -9.27
N SER A 4 9.67 -7.51 -8.88
CA SER A 4 10.66 -7.53 -7.80
C SER A 4 10.29 -6.50 -6.74
N HIS A 5 10.53 -6.81 -5.47
CA HIS A 5 10.21 -5.91 -4.35
C HIS A 5 10.86 -4.54 -4.55
N PRO A 6 10.12 -3.43 -4.48
CA PRO A 6 10.68 -2.10 -4.73
C PRO A 6 11.81 -1.83 -3.73
N THR A 7 12.90 -1.23 -4.22
CA THR A 7 14.08 -0.90 -3.40
C THR A 7 13.72 0.19 -2.38
N SER A 8 14.58 0.46 -1.40
CA SER A 8 14.26 1.45 -0.36
C SER A 8 14.01 2.84 -0.96
N VAL A 9 14.85 3.25 -1.90
CA VAL A 9 14.74 4.52 -2.62
C VAL A 9 13.47 4.53 -3.51
N GLY A 10 13.18 3.41 -4.17
CA GLY A 10 11.98 3.24 -4.98
C GLY A 10 10.68 3.30 -4.17
N ARG A 11 10.66 2.66 -2.99
CA ARG A 11 9.55 2.72 -2.03
C ARG A 11 9.34 4.15 -1.54
N TYR A 12 10.42 4.82 -1.13
CA TYR A 12 10.36 6.21 -0.66
C TYR A 12 9.76 7.12 -1.73
N ARG A 13 10.28 7.07 -2.97
CA ARG A 13 9.76 7.86 -4.09
C ARG A 13 8.27 7.61 -4.32
N PHE A 14 7.86 6.35 -4.30
CA PHE A 14 6.45 5.98 -4.49
C PHE A 14 5.57 6.55 -3.38
N CYS A 15 5.97 6.42 -2.11
CA CYS A 15 5.24 7.02 -0.99
C CYS A 15 5.15 8.55 -1.09
N CYS A 16 6.23 9.25 -1.49
CA CYS A 16 6.17 10.69 -1.72
C CYS A 16 5.15 11.09 -2.79
N LEU A 17 5.06 10.32 -3.88
CA LEU A 17 4.06 10.55 -4.92
C LEU A 17 2.64 10.33 -4.39
N GLN A 18 2.42 9.25 -3.63
CA GLN A 18 1.13 8.99 -2.98
C GLN A 18 0.74 10.13 -2.04
N ILE A 19 1.65 10.58 -1.16
CA ILE A 19 1.41 11.73 -0.26
C ILE A 19 0.99 12.97 -1.03
N ARG A 20 1.70 13.30 -2.11
CA ARG A 20 1.37 14.46 -2.95
C ARG A 20 -0.05 14.34 -3.49
N ASP A 21 -0.39 13.17 -4.02
CA ASP A 21 -1.69 12.94 -4.65
C ASP A 21 -2.82 12.93 -3.59
N ARG A 22 -2.60 12.36 -2.40
CA ARG A 22 -3.55 12.43 -1.26
C ARG A 22 -3.74 13.83 -0.71
N ARG A 23 -2.66 14.62 -0.59
CA ARG A 23 -2.78 16.05 -0.22
C ARG A 23 -3.54 16.87 -1.24
N ALA A 24 -3.40 16.54 -2.53
CA ALA A 24 -4.19 17.18 -3.58
C ALA A 24 -5.67 16.79 -3.50
N ALA A 25 -5.96 15.51 -3.27
CA ALA A 25 -7.33 15.03 -3.05
C ALA A 25 -7.98 15.68 -1.82
N LEU A 26 -7.26 15.78 -0.71
CA LEU A 26 -7.75 16.42 0.51
C LEU A 26 -8.21 17.86 0.25
N LYS A 27 -7.37 18.67 -0.40
CA LYS A 27 -7.73 20.05 -0.79
C LYS A 27 -8.96 20.10 -1.69
N ALA A 28 -9.13 19.13 -2.59
CA ALA A 28 -10.30 19.05 -3.46
C ALA A 28 -11.57 18.71 -2.67
N HIS A 29 -11.48 17.82 -1.69
CA HIS A 29 -12.58 17.48 -0.80
C HIS A 29 -12.96 18.66 0.11
N GLU A 30 -11.99 19.33 0.72
CA GLU A 30 -12.20 20.56 1.52
C GLU A 30 -12.94 21.63 0.68
N PHE A 31 -12.48 21.87 -0.55
CA PHE A 31 -13.14 22.83 -1.44
C PHE A 31 -14.56 22.41 -1.80
N SER A 32 -14.79 21.11 -2.07
CA SER A 32 -16.11 20.56 -2.34
C SER A 32 -17.07 20.77 -1.16
N GLN A 33 -16.62 20.49 0.06
CA GLN A 33 -17.42 20.70 1.27
C GLN A 33 -17.76 22.17 1.49
N GLN A 34 -16.80 23.07 1.30
CA GLN A 34 -17.04 24.51 1.39
C GLN A 34 -18.10 24.96 0.38
N LYS A 35 -18.02 24.46 -0.85
CA LYS A 35 -19.01 24.75 -1.90
C LYS A 35 -20.40 24.24 -1.53
N ILE A 36 -20.52 22.98 -1.09
CA ILE A 36 -21.81 22.39 -0.69
C ILE A 36 -22.38 23.14 0.52
N SER A 37 -21.55 23.46 1.51
CA SER A 37 -21.95 24.23 2.69
C SER A 37 -22.47 25.62 2.33
N ALA A 38 -21.82 26.31 1.40
CA ALA A 38 -22.30 27.60 0.89
C ALA A 38 -23.63 27.47 0.14
N GLN A 39 -23.79 26.41 -0.68
CA GLN A 39 -25.06 26.12 -1.36
C GLN A 39 -26.19 25.83 -0.38
N LEU A 40 -25.92 25.06 0.68
CA LEU A 40 -26.87 24.80 1.77
C LEU A 40 -27.31 26.09 2.44
N GLN A 41 -26.36 26.97 2.80
CA GLN A 41 -26.69 28.27 3.43
C GLN A 41 -27.59 29.12 2.52
N ILE A 42 -27.28 29.17 1.22
CA ILE A 42 -28.09 29.89 0.23
C ILE A 42 -29.50 29.29 0.15
N LYS A 43 -29.63 27.97 -0.02
CA LYS A 43 -30.91 27.28 -0.15
C LYS A 43 -31.76 27.37 1.12
N ALA A 44 -31.14 27.24 2.30
CA ALA A 44 -31.80 27.42 3.58
C ALA A 44 -32.33 28.86 3.75
N ALA A 45 -31.55 29.88 3.36
CA ALA A 45 -31.99 31.27 3.37
C ALA A 45 -33.16 31.50 2.39
N PHE A 46 -33.11 30.92 1.19
CA PHE A 46 -34.21 30.98 0.22
C PHE A 46 -35.49 30.32 0.74
N ARG A 47 -35.38 29.14 1.34
CA ARG A 47 -36.51 28.45 1.99
C ARG A 47 -37.12 29.32 3.10
N GLN A 48 -36.29 29.90 3.95
CA GLN A 48 -36.77 30.76 5.04
C GLN A 48 -37.50 32.00 4.51
N ARG A 49 -36.93 32.66 3.49
CA ARG A 49 -37.58 33.79 2.82
C ARG A 49 -38.93 33.40 2.24
N LYS A 50 -38.98 32.26 1.54
CA LYS A 50 -40.19 31.76 0.88
C LYS A 50 -41.29 31.44 1.89
N LYS A 51 -40.95 30.81 3.02
CA LYS A 51 -41.90 30.56 4.13
C LYS A 51 -42.55 31.83 4.70
N THR A 52 -41.88 32.97 4.60
CA THR A 52 -42.40 34.26 5.10
C THR A 52 -43.14 35.08 4.03
N GLU A 53 -43.19 34.58 2.80
CA GLU A 53 -43.83 35.28 1.68
C GLU A 53 -45.36 35.19 1.80
N SER A 54 -46.05 36.30 1.56
CA SER A 54 -47.51 36.33 1.55
C SER A 54 -48.01 35.86 0.19
N VAL A 55 -48.80 34.78 0.18
CA VAL A 55 -49.25 34.10 -1.05
C VAL A 55 -50.77 34.12 -1.15
N SER A 56 -51.28 34.35 -2.35
CA SER A 56 -52.72 34.29 -2.64
C SER A 56 -53.25 32.86 -2.41
N GLU A 57 -54.54 32.70 -2.10
CA GLU A 57 -55.14 31.36 -1.98
C GLU A 57 -55.06 30.55 -3.27
N HIS A 58 -55.05 31.21 -4.43
CA HIS A 58 -55.01 30.55 -5.73
C HIS A 58 -53.62 29.98 -6.04
N ASP A 59 -52.56 30.55 -5.46
CA ASP A 59 -51.17 30.13 -5.69
C ASP A 59 -50.59 29.27 -4.57
N ARG A 60 -51.36 29.04 -3.49
CA ARG A 60 -50.88 28.35 -2.27
C ARG A 60 -50.34 26.95 -2.56
N ALA A 61 -51.04 26.17 -3.40
CA ALA A 61 -50.60 24.82 -3.75
C ALA A 61 -49.28 24.79 -4.53
N VAL A 62 -49.05 25.78 -5.40
CA VAL A 62 -47.78 25.92 -6.14
C VAL A 62 -46.67 26.30 -5.18
N HIS A 63 -46.92 27.27 -4.30
CA HIS A 63 -45.96 27.70 -3.29
C HIS A 63 -45.52 26.57 -2.36
N ASP A 64 -46.47 25.76 -1.89
CA ASP A 64 -46.20 24.60 -1.03
C ASP A 64 -45.35 23.55 -1.76
N ALA A 65 -45.67 23.25 -3.03
CA ALA A 65 -44.88 22.33 -3.85
C ALA A 65 -43.43 22.82 -4.05
N GLU A 66 -43.24 24.12 -4.28
CA GLU A 66 -41.90 24.70 -4.41
C GLU A 66 -41.12 24.69 -3.08
N LEU A 67 -41.80 24.85 -1.94
CA LEU A 67 -41.18 24.68 -0.62
C LEU A 67 -40.74 23.24 -0.39
N THR A 68 -41.55 22.26 -0.76
CA THR A 68 -41.18 20.83 -0.70
C THR A 68 -39.99 20.53 -1.60
N LEU A 69 -39.95 21.09 -2.81
CA LEU A 69 -38.81 20.90 -3.71
C LEU A 69 -37.51 21.49 -3.10
N LEU A 70 -37.58 22.68 -2.49
CA LEU A 70 -36.44 23.26 -1.77
C LEU A 70 -36.00 22.40 -0.58
N GLU A 71 -36.92 21.74 0.11
CA GLU A 71 -36.60 20.81 1.21
C GLU A 71 -35.84 19.59 0.69
N ILE A 72 -36.30 18.98 -0.40
CA ILE A 72 -35.61 17.84 -1.05
C ILE A 72 -34.20 18.26 -1.49
N GLU A 73 -34.05 19.41 -2.16
CA GLU A 73 -32.73 19.91 -2.58
C GLU A 73 -31.78 20.15 -1.39
N ILE A 74 -32.30 20.62 -0.25
CA ILE A 74 -31.51 20.79 0.98
C ILE A 74 -31.07 19.42 1.52
N GLU A 75 -31.98 18.46 1.60
CA GLU A 75 -31.67 17.10 2.06
C GLU A 75 -30.63 16.41 1.17
N GLU A 76 -30.72 16.59 -0.15
CA GLU A 76 -29.72 16.11 -1.12
C GLU A 76 -28.35 16.74 -0.87
N LEU A 77 -28.29 18.04 -0.63
CA LEU A 77 -27.04 18.74 -0.32
C LEU A 77 -26.48 18.33 1.06
N GLU A 78 -27.32 18.08 2.06
CA GLU A 78 -26.91 17.56 3.37
C GLU A 78 -26.35 16.13 3.27
N HIS A 79 -26.93 15.31 2.40
CA HIS A 79 -26.37 14.00 2.05
C HIS A 79 -25.00 14.15 1.39
N GLY A 80 -24.90 14.97 0.34
CA GLY A 80 -23.64 15.21 -0.36
C GLY A 80 -22.55 15.80 0.55
N LEU A 81 -22.93 16.61 1.55
CA LEU A 81 -21.99 17.13 2.54
C LEU A 81 -21.41 16.00 3.41
N ARG A 82 -22.26 15.07 3.88
CA ARG A 82 -21.81 13.91 4.65
C ARG A 82 -20.88 13.01 3.85
N GLU A 83 -21.22 12.71 2.60
CA GLU A 83 -20.33 11.94 1.71
C GLU A 83 -18.98 12.63 1.51
N ALA A 84 -18.98 13.96 1.33
CA ALA A 84 -17.75 14.72 1.18
C ALA A 84 -16.89 14.73 2.47
N GLN A 85 -17.51 14.66 3.65
CA GLN A 85 -16.84 14.52 4.94
C GLN A 85 -16.23 13.13 5.13
N ASP A 86 -16.95 12.08 4.73
CA ASP A 86 -16.44 10.71 4.78
C ASP A 86 -15.23 10.54 3.87
N LEU A 87 -15.28 11.09 2.66
CA LEU A 87 -14.16 11.07 1.71
C LEU A 87 -12.93 11.86 2.23
N GLU A 88 -13.15 12.98 2.92
CA GLU A 88 -12.07 13.71 3.57
C GLU A 88 -11.43 12.87 4.68
N ALA A 89 -12.24 12.24 5.54
CA ALA A 89 -11.75 11.38 6.61
C ALA A 89 -10.95 10.17 6.07
N ASP A 90 -11.39 9.57 4.96
CA ASP A 90 -10.65 8.53 4.25
C ASP A 90 -9.31 9.05 3.71
N ALA A 91 -9.31 10.21 3.04
CA ALA A 91 -8.09 10.80 2.51
C ALA A 91 -7.07 11.13 3.62
N ILE A 92 -7.52 11.59 4.79
CA ILE A 92 -6.67 11.82 5.97
C ILE A 92 -6.06 10.51 6.47
N ARG A 93 -6.86 9.44 6.60
CA ARG A 93 -6.36 8.12 7.01
C ARG A 93 -5.30 7.59 6.05
N GLU A 94 -5.57 7.65 4.74
CA GLU A 94 -4.64 7.19 3.72
C GLU A 94 -3.35 8.03 3.69
N LEU A 95 -3.45 9.34 3.91
CA LEU A 95 -2.29 10.21 4.02
C LEU A 95 -1.41 9.80 5.21
N GLN A 96 -2.01 9.56 6.39
CA GLN A 96 -1.28 9.11 7.57
C GLN A 96 -0.53 7.80 7.30
N VAL A 97 -1.20 6.81 6.69
CA VAL A 97 -0.55 5.53 6.32
C VAL A 97 0.68 5.76 5.41
N CYS A 98 0.60 6.71 4.49
CA CYS A 98 1.73 7.01 3.61
C CYS A 98 2.87 7.74 4.36
N GLU A 99 2.54 8.62 5.31
CA GLU A 99 3.51 9.33 6.15
C GLU A 99 4.23 8.36 7.10
N ASP A 100 3.49 7.47 7.75
CA ASP A 100 4.04 6.40 8.60
C ASP A 100 4.97 5.47 7.79
N ALA A 101 4.57 5.11 6.56
CA ALA A 101 5.40 4.30 5.68
C ALA A 101 6.70 5.00 5.27
N ILE A 102 6.70 6.33 5.09
CA ILE A 102 7.94 7.09 4.86
C ILE A 102 8.85 7.01 6.07
N GLU A 103 8.31 7.22 7.27
CA GLU A 103 9.10 7.13 8.50
C GLU A 103 9.74 5.76 8.65
N GLU A 104 8.98 4.67 8.44
CA GLU A 104 9.50 3.30 8.46
C GLU A 104 10.64 3.10 7.45
N ILE A 105 10.50 3.63 6.23
CA ILE A 105 11.53 3.51 5.19
C ILE A 105 12.79 4.29 5.58
N VAL A 106 12.65 5.52 6.09
CA VAL A 106 13.78 6.36 6.51
C VAL A 106 14.52 5.69 7.67
N THR A 107 13.80 5.27 8.71
CA THR A 107 14.39 4.60 9.88
C THR A 107 15.00 3.25 9.50
N GLY A 108 14.32 2.46 8.68
CA GLY A 108 14.76 1.11 8.30
C GLY A 108 15.93 1.09 7.31
N SER A 109 16.02 2.09 6.42
CA SER A 109 17.14 2.21 5.49
C SER A 109 18.36 2.92 6.09
N GLY A 110 18.15 3.78 7.10
CA GLY A 110 19.17 4.68 7.63
C GLY A 110 19.59 5.78 6.65
N ILE A 111 18.87 5.95 5.54
CA ILE A 111 19.15 6.97 4.54
C ILE A 111 18.33 8.23 4.87
N PRO A 112 18.96 9.41 5.00
CA PRO A 112 18.27 10.66 5.28
C PRO A 112 17.60 11.21 4.00
N PHE A 113 16.66 10.46 3.43
CA PHE A 113 16.00 10.81 2.17
C PHE A 113 15.46 12.25 2.09
N PRO A 114 14.86 12.84 3.15
CA PRO A 114 14.36 14.22 3.08
C PRO A 114 15.46 15.29 2.90
N GLU A 115 16.71 14.96 3.22
CA GLU A 115 17.85 15.88 3.18
C GLU A 115 18.62 15.79 1.86
N LEU A 116 18.35 14.76 1.05
CA LEU A 116 19.05 14.54 -0.21
C LEU A 116 18.59 15.53 -1.28
N SER A 117 19.56 16.05 -2.04
CA SER A 117 19.29 16.70 -3.31
C SER A 117 18.75 15.70 -4.34
N GLU A 118 18.08 16.20 -5.38
CA GLU A 118 17.59 15.36 -6.49
C GLU A 118 18.73 14.58 -7.16
N ALA A 119 19.91 15.19 -7.29
CA ALA A 119 21.08 14.53 -7.86
C ALA A 119 21.57 13.37 -6.99
N GLU A 120 21.67 13.56 -5.67
CA GLU A 120 22.06 12.50 -4.73
C GLU A 120 21.02 11.38 -4.70
N PHE A 121 19.74 11.72 -4.72
CA PHE A 121 18.66 10.76 -4.79
C PHE A 121 18.73 9.91 -6.06
N GLN A 122 19.01 10.53 -7.20
CA GLN A 122 19.15 9.83 -8.48
C GLN A 122 20.36 8.88 -8.48
N VAL A 123 21.49 9.29 -7.88
CA VAL A 123 22.65 8.42 -7.71
C VAL A 123 22.30 7.18 -6.87
N LEU A 124 21.54 7.33 -5.78
CA LEU A 124 21.08 6.20 -4.97
C LEU A 124 20.11 5.29 -5.72
N MET A 125 19.16 5.87 -6.47
CA MET A 125 18.25 5.11 -7.33
C MET A 125 19.02 4.24 -8.33
N ASP A 126 20.01 4.82 -9.01
CA ASP A 126 20.81 4.11 -10.01
C ASP A 126 21.66 3.02 -9.37
N ALA A 127 22.27 3.30 -8.21
CA ALA A 127 23.06 2.32 -7.47
C ALA A 127 22.22 1.11 -7.01
N GLU A 128 21.05 1.36 -6.39
CA GLU A 128 20.15 0.29 -5.97
C GLU A 128 19.60 -0.49 -7.17
N TYR A 129 19.30 0.18 -8.28
CA TYR A 129 18.85 -0.46 -9.50
C TYR A 129 19.92 -1.39 -10.08
N GLN A 130 21.18 -0.94 -10.16
CA GLN A 130 22.30 -1.77 -10.62
C GLN A 130 22.52 -2.98 -9.71
N GLN A 131 22.49 -2.77 -8.40
CA GLN A 131 22.63 -3.88 -7.44
C GLN A 131 21.51 -4.91 -7.59
N LYS A 132 20.28 -4.45 -7.78
CA LYS A 132 19.12 -5.32 -7.98
C LYS A 132 19.19 -6.06 -9.31
N GLN A 133 19.61 -5.39 -10.38
CA GLN A 133 19.84 -6.03 -11.67
C GLN A 133 20.91 -7.13 -11.56
N ALA A 134 22.01 -6.87 -10.84
CA ALA A 134 23.04 -7.87 -10.59
C ALA A 134 22.52 -9.07 -9.81
N ARG A 135 21.69 -8.86 -8.77
CA ARG A 135 21.04 -9.96 -8.02
C ARG A 135 20.11 -10.77 -8.90
N TRP A 136 19.29 -10.12 -9.72
CA TRP A 136 18.36 -10.80 -10.61
C TRP A 136 19.10 -11.65 -11.66
N VAL A 137 20.19 -11.12 -12.24
CA VAL A 137 21.05 -11.89 -13.15
C VAL A 137 21.69 -13.09 -12.42
N ALA A 138 22.23 -12.89 -11.22
CA ALA A 138 22.79 -13.97 -10.42
C ALA A 138 21.74 -15.04 -10.08
N ALA A 139 20.53 -14.63 -9.69
CA ALA A 139 19.41 -15.52 -9.45
C ALA A 139 19.05 -16.33 -10.70
N GLY A 140 19.02 -15.70 -11.88
CA GLY A 140 18.78 -16.38 -13.16
C GLY A 140 19.82 -17.44 -13.53
N ILE A 141 21.08 -17.28 -13.08
CA ILE A 141 22.16 -18.26 -13.29
C ILE A 141 22.08 -19.41 -12.27
N VAL A 142 21.76 -19.09 -11.02
CA VAL A 142 21.79 -20.05 -9.89
C VAL A 142 20.51 -20.89 -9.82
N ALA A 143 19.35 -20.29 -10.06
CA ALA A 143 18.05 -20.94 -9.97
C ALA A 143 17.93 -22.25 -10.77
N PRO A 144 18.33 -22.31 -12.06
CA PRO A 144 18.28 -23.56 -12.83
C PRO A 144 19.20 -24.66 -12.27
N ARG A 145 20.34 -24.28 -11.70
CA ARG A 145 21.30 -25.25 -11.12
C ARG A 145 20.78 -25.89 -9.84
N LEU A 146 19.92 -25.18 -9.12
CA LEU A 146 19.31 -25.66 -7.88
C LEU A 146 17.91 -26.24 -8.09
N GLY A 147 17.33 -26.11 -9.30
CA GLY A 147 15.94 -26.50 -9.56
C GLY A 147 14.91 -25.67 -8.79
N VAL A 148 15.27 -24.44 -8.42
CA VAL A 148 14.45 -23.53 -7.61
C VAL A 148 13.97 -22.35 -8.47
N PRO A 149 12.77 -21.79 -8.26
CA PRO A 149 12.33 -20.58 -8.95
C PRO A 149 13.26 -19.37 -8.73
N VAL A 150 13.42 -18.53 -9.76
CA VAL A 150 14.33 -17.36 -9.76
C VAL A 150 13.99 -16.37 -8.65
N ASP A 151 12.72 -16.11 -8.41
CA ASP A 151 12.21 -15.21 -7.37
C ASP A 151 12.61 -15.64 -5.96
N ARG A 152 12.72 -16.95 -5.70
CA ARG A 152 13.17 -17.48 -4.41
C ARG A 152 14.67 -17.29 -4.19
N ILE A 153 15.46 -17.47 -5.24
CA ILE A 153 16.91 -17.20 -5.17
C ILE A 153 17.17 -15.70 -5.08
N GLU A 154 16.42 -14.87 -5.81
CA GLU A 154 16.48 -13.42 -5.70
C GLU A 154 16.21 -12.98 -4.25
N ALA A 155 15.12 -13.44 -3.63
CA ALA A 155 14.80 -13.14 -2.24
C ALA A 155 15.92 -13.55 -1.26
N LEU A 156 16.53 -14.73 -1.46
CA LEU A 156 17.69 -15.17 -0.66
C LEU A 156 18.90 -14.25 -0.84
N LEU A 157 19.12 -13.73 -2.05
CA LEU A 157 20.21 -12.79 -2.35
C LEU A 157 19.94 -11.38 -1.82
N GLU A 158 18.67 -11.01 -1.61
CA GLU A 158 18.28 -9.74 -0.98
C GLU A 158 18.49 -9.71 0.53
N MET A 159 18.53 -10.88 1.19
CA MET A 159 18.73 -10.97 2.64
C MET A 159 20.09 -10.41 3.09
N PRO A 160 20.16 -9.86 4.32
CA PRO A 160 21.41 -9.53 4.99
C PRO A 160 22.37 -10.73 4.97
N SER A 161 23.68 -10.45 4.89
CA SER A 161 24.68 -11.51 4.75
C SER A 161 24.61 -12.54 5.89
N ASP A 162 24.29 -12.08 7.09
CA ASP A 162 24.28 -12.88 8.31
C ASP A 162 23.07 -13.84 8.31
N GLU A 163 21.90 -13.34 7.92
CA GLU A 163 20.68 -14.15 7.75
C GLU A 163 20.84 -15.16 6.61
N ARG A 164 21.40 -14.72 5.48
CA ARG A 164 21.70 -15.60 4.35
C ARG A 164 22.69 -16.71 4.74
N GLN A 165 23.76 -16.39 5.47
CA GLN A 165 24.70 -17.39 5.97
C GLN A 165 24.02 -18.37 6.92
N ARG A 166 23.15 -17.90 7.81
CA ARG A 166 22.39 -18.75 8.74
C ARG A 166 21.46 -19.71 8.00
N ILE A 167 20.75 -19.24 6.98
CA ILE A 167 19.88 -20.08 6.15
C ILE A 167 20.70 -21.12 5.39
N LEU A 168 21.85 -20.74 4.83
CA LEU A 168 22.74 -21.67 4.14
C LEU A 168 23.30 -22.73 5.10
N GLN A 169 23.69 -22.34 6.32
CA GLN A 169 24.13 -23.28 7.36
C GLN A 169 23.02 -24.26 7.76
N LEU A 170 21.82 -23.75 8.06
CA LEU A 170 20.65 -24.59 8.37
C LEU A 170 20.33 -25.55 7.23
N SER A 171 20.43 -25.11 5.98
CA SER A 171 20.19 -25.98 4.82
C SER A 171 21.21 -27.12 4.71
N HIS A 172 22.46 -26.86 5.10
CA HIS A 172 23.52 -27.86 5.12
C HIS A 172 23.30 -28.85 6.27
N GLU A 173 22.96 -28.37 7.47
CA GLU A 173 22.63 -29.22 8.62
C GLU A 173 21.44 -30.16 8.33
N ILE A 174 20.37 -29.64 7.72
CA ILE A 174 19.21 -30.44 7.32
C ILE A 174 19.61 -31.52 6.31
N ARG A 175 20.43 -31.18 5.30
CA ARG A 175 20.87 -32.15 4.29
C ARG A 175 21.70 -33.27 4.93
N TYR A 176 22.64 -32.94 5.81
CA TYR A 176 23.47 -33.93 6.49
C TYR A 176 22.67 -34.81 7.46
N SER A 177 21.70 -34.23 8.19
CA SER A 177 20.78 -34.99 9.03
C SER A 177 20.01 -36.01 8.18
N PHE A 178 19.43 -35.57 7.06
CA PHE A 178 18.62 -36.43 6.20
C PHE A 178 19.45 -37.55 5.56
N GLU A 179 20.67 -37.25 5.09
CA GLU A 179 21.58 -38.26 4.53
C GLU A 179 22.02 -39.29 5.58
N SER A 180 22.27 -38.85 6.82
CA SER A 180 22.58 -39.73 7.95
C SER A 180 21.39 -40.64 8.30
N ASP A 181 20.17 -40.08 8.36
CA ASP A 181 18.95 -40.82 8.67
C ASP A 181 18.65 -41.85 7.57
N VAL A 182 18.80 -41.48 6.30
CA VAL A 182 18.67 -42.40 5.16
C VAL A 182 19.72 -43.51 5.23
N GLN A 183 20.98 -43.21 5.58
CA GLN A 183 22.01 -44.25 5.73
C GLN A 183 21.73 -45.20 6.90
N GLN A 184 21.19 -44.71 8.02
CA GLN A 184 20.80 -45.55 9.14
C GLN A 184 19.63 -46.46 8.78
N VAL A 185 18.60 -45.93 8.11
CA VAL A 185 17.46 -46.74 7.65
C VAL A 185 17.93 -47.80 6.64
N THR A 186 18.76 -47.43 5.67
CA THR A 186 19.29 -48.38 4.67
C THR A 186 20.12 -49.49 5.32
N ARG A 187 20.98 -49.18 6.30
CA ARG A 187 21.74 -50.19 7.05
C ARG A 187 20.86 -51.09 7.93
N GLY A 188 19.79 -50.53 8.52
CA GLY A 188 18.82 -51.32 9.29
C GLY A 188 18.11 -52.36 8.42
N ILE A 189 17.69 -51.96 7.22
CA ILE A 189 17.07 -52.86 6.24
C ILE A 189 18.04 -53.97 5.79
N GLU A 190 19.31 -53.63 5.53
CA GLU A 190 20.34 -54.61 5.15
C GLU A 190 20.64 -55.62 6.28
N GLN A 191 20.62 -55.19 7.55
CA GLN A 191 20.85 -56.08 8.69
C GLN A 191 19.67 -57.01 8.96
N GLU A 192 18.43 -56.55 8.82
CA GLU A 192 17.24 -57.41 8.91
C GLU A 192 17.17 -58.43 7.76
N ALA A 193 17.59 -58.06 6.55
CA ALA A 193 17.63 -58.96 5.40
C ALA A 193 18.67 -60.09 5.56
N ILE A 194 19.74 -59.88 6.32
CA ILE A 194 20.79 -60.89 6.58
C ILE A 194 20.44 -61.74 7.80
N GLY A 195 19.71 -61.21 8.79
CA GLY A 195 19.30 -61.93 10.00
C GLY A 195 18.04 -62.80 9.89
N GLY A 196 17.27 -62.67 8.80
CA GLY A 196 16.03 -63.43 8.57
C GLY A 196 16.17 -64.72 7.74
N ALA A 197 17.40 -65.22 7.54
CA ALA A 197 17.70 -66.36 6.68
C ALA A 197 17.92 -67.71 7.44
N ASP A 198 17.56 -67.78 8.72
CA ASP A 198 17.59 -69.01 9.53
C ASP A 198 16.19 -69.61 9.74
#